data_AF-A0A2N5ZNJ6-F1
#
_entry.id   AF-A0A2N5ZNJ6-F1
#
_cell.length_a   1.000
_cell.length_b   1.000
_cell.length_c   1.000
_cell.angle_alpha   90.00
_cell.angle_beta   90.00
_cell.angle_gamma   90.00
#
_symmetry.space_group_name_H-M   'P 1'
#
loop_
_entity.id
_entity.type
_entity.pdbx_description
1 polymer ?
#
loop_
_entity_poly.entity_id
_entity_poly.type
_entity_poly.pdbx_seq_one_letter_code
_entity_poly.pdbx_strand_id
1 'polypeptide(L)'
;MDWKEYGETINYYLTWLYPNEEILYNQNINDSISGSAHQVNILIDKTIASYPIRIIIDKESFKESTIDTKDVESFINLLRDCRANYGLLTTTKGFTESAINIAYS
;
A
#
# COMPACT_ATOMS: atom_id res chain seq x y z
N MET A 1 7.67 -17.51 -7.02
CA MET A 1 7.80 -16.29 -6.21
C MET A 1 6.60 -16.24 -5.30
N ASP A 2 6.82 -16.37 -3.99
CA ASP A 2 5.73 -16.26 -3.03
C ASP A 2 5.42 -14.79 -2.69
N TRP A 3 4.34 -14.54 -1.96
CA TRP A 3 3.98 -13.19 -1.54
C TRP A 3 5.08 -12.49 -0.75
N LYS A 4 5.77 -13.20 0.14
CA LYS A 4 6.75 -12.63 1.04
C LYS A 4 7.94 -12.15 0.23
N GLU A 5 8.41 -12.98 -0.70
CA GLU A 5 9.42 -12.64 -1.69
C GLU A 5 9.01 -11.43 -2.55
N TYR A 6 7.73 -11.30 -2.93
CA TYR A 6 7.25 -10.14 -3.69
C TYR A 6 7.26 -8.84 -2.90
N GLY A 7 6.79 -8.87 -1.65
CA GLY A 7 6.87 -7.71 -0.76
C GLY A 7 8.30 -7.30 -0.46
N GLU A 8 9.16 -8.29 -0.18
CA GLU A 8 10.60 -8.07 0.04
C GLU A 8 11.30 -7.50 -1.19
N THR A 9 10.91 -7.95 -2.39
CA THR A 9 11.45 -7.43 -3.66
C THR A 9 11.07 -5.97 -3.86
N ILE A 10 9.80 -5.59 -3.66
CA ILE A 10 9.38 -4.18 -3.77
C ILE A 10 10.13 -3.34 -2.75
N ASN A 11 10.19 -3.78 -1.49
CA ASN A 11 10.91 -3.06 -0.44
C ASN A 11 12.39 -2.87 -0.80
N TYR A 12 13.06 -3.94 -1.25
CA TYR A 12 14.46 -3.87 -1.70
C TYR A 12 14.66 -2.82 -2.80
N TYR A 13 13.83 -2.83 -3.85
CA TYR A 13 13.94 -1.85 -4.93
C TYR A 13 13.70 -0.43 -4.45
N LEU A 14 12.70 -0.20 -3.60
CA LEU A 14 12.42 1.12 -3.06
C LEU A 14 13.57 1.64 -2.20
N THR A 15 14.10 0.83 -1.29
CA THR A 15 15.25 1.21 -0.47
C THR A 15 16.50 1.43 -1.31
N TRP A 16 16.70 0.66 -2.38
CA TRP A 16 17.83 0.85 -3.30
C TRP A 16 17.72 2.14 -4.12
N LEU A 17 16.51 2.46 -4.63
CA LEU A 17 16.26 3.68 -5.40
C LEU A 17 16.29 4.93 -4.52
N TYR A 18 15.84 4.82 -3.28
CA TYR A 18 15.67 5.93 -2.34
C TYR A 18 16.42 5.66 -1.02
N PRO A 19 17.77 5.57 -1.04
CA PRO A 19 18.55 5.13 0.11
C PRO A 19 18.53 6.08 1.31
N ASN A 20 18.07 7.32 1.10
CA ASN A 20 17.97 8.35 2.15
C ASN A 20 16.57 8.45 2.75
N GLU A 21 15.61 7.66 2.27
CA GLU A 21 14.24 7.65 2.76
C GLU A 21 14.03 6.50 3.75
N GLU A 22 13.28 6.77 4.81
CA GLU A 22 12.87 5.73 5.75
C GLU A 22 11.69 4.95 5.16
N ILE A 23 11.97 3.72 4.73
CA ILE A 23 10.99 2.82 4.14
C ILE A 23 10.80 1.64 5.09
N LEU A 24 9.64 1.59 5.74
CA LEU A 24 9.37 0.61 6.78
C LEU A 24 8.60 -0.58 6.20
N TYR A 25 9.21 -1.75 6.25
CA TYR A 25 8.59 -2.99 5.78
C TYR A 25 7.77 -3.66 6.87
N ASN A 26 6.62 -4.23 6.50
CA ASN A 26 5.77 -5.08 7.33
C ASN A 26 5.36 -4.44 8.67
N GLN A 27 4.72 -3.27 8.60
CA GLN A 27 4.38 -2.46 9.77
C GLN A 27 2.94 -2.63 10.21
N ASN A 28 2.69 -2.45 11.51
CA ASN A 28 1.34 -2.34 12.06
C ASN A 28 1.00 -0.88 12.36
N ILE A 29 -0.05 -0.39 11.71
CA ILE A 29 -0.62 0.94 11.95
C ILE A 29 -1.66 0.79 13.07
N ASN A 30 -1.36 1.34 14.24
CA ASN A 30 -2.22 1.25 15.43
C ASN A 30 -3.06 2.51 15.67
N ASP A 31 -2.83 3.57 14.90
CA ASP A 31 -3.48 4.87 15.04
C ASP A 31 -4.58 5.10 13.98
N SER A 32 -5.29 4.05 13.58
CA SER A 32 -6.39 4.14 12.61
C SER A 32 -7.60 4.91 13.15
N ILE A 33 -8.48 5.35 12.26
CA ILE A 33 -9.73 6.04 12.63
C ILE A 33 -10.69 5.07 13.34
N SER A 34 -10.78 3.83 12.86
CA SER A 34 -11.62 2.77 13.42
C SER A 34 -11.11 2.23 14.76
N GLY A 35 -9.85 2.49 15.11
CA GLY A 35 -9.17 1.90 16.27
C GLY A 35 -8.69 0.47 16.04
N SER A 36 -8.87 -0.08 14.84
CA SER A 36 -8.35 -1.40 14.46
C SER A 36 -6.89 -1.30 14.04
N ALA A 37 -6.07 -2.28 14.41
CA ALA A 37 -4.70 -2.36 13.91
C ALA A 37 -4.69 -2.91 12.48
N HIS A 38 -3.96 -2.25 11.58
CA HIS A 38 -3.78 -2.69 10.19
C HIS A 38 -2.32 -3.04 9.93
N GLN A 39 -2.09 -4.26 9.47
CA GLN A 39 -0.79 -4.65 8.94
C GLN A 39 -0.69 -4.17 7.50
N VAL A 40 0.38 -3.47 7.16
CA VAL A 40 0.66 -3.01 5.80
C VAL A 40 2.02 -3.49 5.34
N ASN A 41 2.14 -3.76 4.04
CA ASN A 41 3.38 -4.28 3.48
C ASN A 41 4.53 -3.29 3.55
N ILE A 42 4.32 -2.03 3.16
CA ILE A 42 5.32 -0.97 3.23
C ILE A 42 4.64 0.32 3.69
N LEU A 43 5.28 1.00 4.64
CA LEU A 43 4.87 2.29 5.17
C LEU A 43 5.99 3.31 4.99
N ILE A 44 5.65 4.49 4.50
CA ILE A 44 6.53 5.64 4.43
C ILE A 44 5.80 6.81 5.10
N ASP A 45 6.31 7.24 6.25
CA ASP A 45 5.83 8.42 6.97
C ASP A 45 6.89 9.50 6.92
N LYS A 46 6.56 10.66 6.36
CA LYS A 46 7.50 11.79 6.23
C LYS A 46 6.81 13.12 6.47
N THR A 47 7.51 14.04 7.11
CA THR A 47 7.04 15.42 7.23
C THR A 47 7.77 16.31 6.22
N ILE A 48 7.02 16.95 5.33
CA ILE A 48 7.54 17.89 4.32
C ILE A 48 6.97 19.27 4.61
N ALA A 49 7.84 20.25 4.91
CA ALA A 49 7.43 21.62 5.23
C ALA A 49 6.30 21.70 6.30
N SER A 50 6.43 20.90 7.36
CA SER A 50 5.43 20.74 8.45
C SER A 50 4.13 20.01 8.07
N TYR A 51 4.02 19.47 6.85
CA TYR A 51 2.90 18.64 6.44
C TYR A 51 3.27 17.16 6.57
N PRO A 52 2.58 16.38 7.43
CA PRO A 52 2.77 14.93 7.47
C PRO A 52 2.20 14.30 6.20
N ILE A 53 3.01 13.45 5.58
CA ILE A 53 2.69 12.65 4.41
C ILE A 53 2.87 11.19 4.79
N ARG A 54 1.80 10.42 4.67
CA ARG A 54 1.77 8.97 4.84
C ARG A 54 1.51 8.31 3.50
N ILE A 55 2.39 7.39 3.10
CA ILE A 55 2.25 6.57 1.91
C ILE A 55 2.20 5.11 2.34
N ILE A 56 1.17 4.39 1.88
CA ILE A 56 1.02 2.96 2.11
C ILE A 56 1.16 2.25 0.76
N ILE A 57 2.07 1.28 0.70
CA ILE A 57 2.22 0.43 -0.47
C ILE A 57 1.88 -0.98 -0.05
N ASP A 58 0.88 -1.55 -0.72
CA ASP A 58 0.38 -2.88 -0.39
C ASP A 58 0.33 -3.78 -1.62
N LYS A 59 0.28 -5.08 -1.34
CA LYS A 59 0.36 -6.12 -2.37
C LYS A 59 -0.87 -7.03 -2.30
N GLU A 60 -1.62 -7.06 -3.39
CA GLU A 60 -2.71 -8.03 -3.57
C GLU A 60 -2.14 -9.24 -4.33
N SER A 61 -1.07 -9.83 -3.79
CA SER A 61 -0.22 -10.79 -4.52
C SER A 61 -0.76 -12.22 -4.56
N PHE A 62 -1.91 -12.49 -3.93
CA PHE A 62 -2.43 -13.86 -3.80
C PHE A 62 -3.87 -14.06 -4.24
N LYS A 63 -4.53 -13.01 -4.73
CA LYS A 63 -5.74 -13.26 -5.49
C LYS A 63 -5.32 -14.06 -6.73
N GLU A 64 -5.90 -15.24 -6.94
CA GLU A 64 -5.61 -16.04 -8.14
C GLU A 64 -6.16 -15.38 -9.40
N SER A 65 -7.15 -14.50 -9.22
CA SER A 65 -7.80 -13.72 -10.26
C SER A 65 -7.24 -12.30 -10.35
N THR A 66 -7.56 -11.64 -11.47
CA THR A 66 -7.39 -10.21 -11.67
C THR A 66 -8.08 -9.42 -10.55
N ILE A 67 -7.50 -8.27 -10.20
CA ILE A 67 -8.02 -7.36 -9.18
C ILE A 67 -9.27 -6.64 -9.69
N ASP A 68 -10.35 -6.73 -8.94
CA ASP A 68 -11.66 -6.15 -9.24
C ASP A 68 -11.92 -4.88 -8.42
N THR A 69 -13.08 -4.25 -8.63
CA THR A 69 -13.41 -2.97 -7.96
C THR A 69 -13.48 -3.12 -6.45
N LYS A 70 -13.91 -4.26 -5.92
CA LYS A 70 -14.07 -4.47 -4.46
C LYS A 70 -12.72 -4.49 -3.77
N ASP A 71 -11.71 -5.08 -4.40
CA ASP A 71 -10.35 -5.08 -3.87
C ASP A 71 -9.80 -3.66 -3.76
N VAL A 72 -9.95 -2.86 -4.83
CA VAL A 72 -9.49 -1.46 -4.86
C VAL A 72 -10.26 -0.62 -3.85
N GLU A 73 -11.58 -0.77 -3.76
CA GLU A 73 -12.40 -0.08 -2.76
C GLU A 73 -11.99 -0.45 -1.33
N SER A 74 -11.70 -1.72 -1.08
CA SER A 74 -11.20 -2.19 0.22
C SER A 74 -9.88 -1.51 0.57
N PHE A 75 -8.94 -1.47 -0.39
CA PHE A 75 -7.67 -0.78 -0.19
C PHE A 75 -7.84 0.73 0.05
N ILE A 76 -8.72 1.40 -0.70
CA ILE A 76 -9.04 2.83 -0.48
C ILE A 76 -9.60 3.06 0.93
N ASN A 77 -10.46 2.16 1.41
CA ASN A 77 -11.00 2.25 2.76
C ASN A 77 -9.90 2.06 3.82
N LEU A 78 -8.95 1.15 3.61
CA LEU A 78 -7.77 1.00 4.48
C LEU A 78 -6.93 2.28 4.50
N LEU A 79 -6.64 2.88 3.34
CA LEU A 79 -5.88 4.13 3.24
C LEU A 79 -6.57 5.25 4.03
N ARG A 80 -7.89 5.39 3.86
CA ARG A 80 -8.69 6.38 4.61
C ARG A 80 -8.62 6.12 6.10
N ASP A 81 -8.81 4.87 6.53
CA ASP A 81 -8.77 4.49 7.94
C ASP A 81 -7.39 4.74 8.57
N CYS A 82 -6.32 4.52 7.81
CA CYS A 82 -4.94 4.73 8.24
C CYS A 82 -4.43 6.18 8.04
N ARG A 83 -5.29 7.10 7.59
CA ARG A 83 -4.95 8.51 7.27
C ARG A 83 -3.81 8.65 6.25
N ALA A 84 -3.73 7.74 5.29
CA ALA A 84 -2.74 7.81 4.23
C ALA A 84 -3.10 8.89 3.20
N ASN A 85 -2.11 9.65 2.76
CA ASN A 85 -2.24 10.65 1.71
C ASN A 85 -2.18 10.02 0.32
N TYR A 86 -1.36 8.98 0.18
CA TYR A 86 -1.17 8.25 -1.07
C TYR A 86 -1.15 6.74 -0.81
N GLY A 87 -1.63 5.99 -1.81
CA GLY A 87 -1.58 4.54 -1.80
C GLY A 87 -1.06 3.99 -3.12
N LEU A 88 -0.35 2.87 -3.07
CA LEU A 88 0.04 2.08 -4.23
C LEU A 88 -0.34 0.63 -4.00
N LEU A 89 -1.26 0.11 -4.81
CA LEU A 89 -1.64 -1.29 -4.80
C LEU A 89 -0.91 -2.01 -5.93
N THR A 90 -0.25 -3.12 -5.60
CA THR A 90 0.56 -3.90 -6.55
C THR A 90 0.04 -5.32 -6.67
N THR A 91 0.15 -5.92 -7.86
CA THR A 91 -0.27 -7.29 -8.12
C THR A 91 0.49 -7.87 -9.32
N THR A 92 0.57 -9.20 -9.39
CA THR A 92 1.10 -9.93 -10.55
C THR A 92 -0.01 -10.37 -11.53
N LYS A 93 -1.29 -10.18 -11.18
CA LYS A 93 -2.45 -10.64 -11.97
C LYS A 93 -3.11 -9.56 -12.82
N GLY A 94 -2.69 -8.30 -12.65
CA GLY A 94 -3.30 -7.13 -13.29
C GLY A 94 -4.63 -6.71 -12.67
N PHE A 95 -5.22 -5.66 -13.25
CA PHE A 95 -6.47 -5.05 -12.80
C PHE A 95 -7.52 -5.10 -13.89
N THR A 96 -8.79 -5.25 -13.51
CA THR A 96 -9.91 -5.04 -14.42
C THR A 96 -10.00 -3.57 -14.80
N GLU A 97 -10.55 -3.27 -15.99
CA GLU A 97 -10.74 -1.88 -16.43
C GLU A 97 -11.57 -1.07 -15.43
N SER A 98 -12.62 -1.66 -14.87
CA SER A 98 -13.43 -1.02 -13.84
C SER A 98 -12.62 -0.72 -12.56
N ALA A 99 -11.73 -1.62 -12.13
CA ALA A 99 -10.86 -1.38 -10.97
C ALA A 99 -9.89 -0.22 -11.22
N ILE A 100 -9.34 -0.11 -12.44
CA ILE A 100 -8.50 1.02 -12.85
C ILE A 100 -9.29 2.34 -12.81
N ASN A 101 -10.53 2.34 -13.29
CA ASN A 101 -11.38 3.54 -13.27
C ASN A 101 -11.68 4.02 -11.85
N ILE A 102 -11.90 3.10 -10.89
CA ILE A 102 -12.08 3.45 -9.47
C ILE A 102 -10.79 4.01 -8.85
N ALA A 103 -9.61 3.51 -9.25
CA ALA A 103 -8.35 4.04 -8.75
C ALA A 103 -8.09 5.49 -9.18
N TYR A 104 -8.71 5.95 -10.28
CA TYR A 104 -8.59 7.31 -10.82
C TYR A 104 -9.72 8.27 -10.40
N SER A 105 -10.76 7.78 -9.72
CA SER A 105 -11.92 8.60 -9.30
C SER A 105 -11.65 9.38 -8.04
#